data_AF-A0A060YZT1-F1
#
_entry.id   AF-A0A060YZT1-F1
#
_cell.length_a   1.000
_cell.length_b   1.000
_cell.length_c   1.000
_cell.angle_alpha   90.00
_cell.angle_beta   90.00
_cell.angle_gamma   90.00
#
_symmetry.space_group_name_H-M   'P 1'
#
loop_
_entity.id
_entity.type
_entity.pdbx_description
1 polymer ?
#
loop_
_entity_poly.entity_id
_entity_poly.type
_entity_poly.pdbx_seq_one_letter_code
_entity_poly.pdbx_strand_id
1 'polypeptide(L)'
;PIYIYKCVCVCVCVCVAGQLAGSSSVEMYRQVMLAGCRCVELDCWKGRTTEEEPVITHGFTMTSEICFKEVIEAIAECAFKTSPFPVILSFENHVDSPKQQAKMAEYCRSIFGDALLIDPLEKYPLESGVPLPSPQELIGKILIKNKKSHKPSAAHGNKRMAEHPTNQSVAAEQATDEPLSPSNITEGEIEADDDDDDDDDDDDCKKTSDEGTAEEREAVATEEMSTLVNYVQPTKFNSFEASKKVNRSYQMSSFVETKALEHLTKSPVEFVEYNKQQLSRIYPKGTRVDSSNYMPQLFWNAGCQLVALNFQTIDLSMQLNLGMYEYNGKSGYRLKPEFMRRPDKHFDPFAESTVDGIVANTVKVKIISGQFLSDKKVGVYVELDMFGLPVDTRRKALKTKTSQSNAINPVWDEDPIIFKKVVLPTLASLRIAAFEEGGKFIGHRIIPVPAIRPGKSNQILFVTYTWLADVNVSVAKCLCF
;
A
#
# COMPACT_ATOMS: atom_id res chain seq x y z
N PRO A 1 19.89 -4.20 0.67
CA PRO A 1 18.91 -3.92 -0.42
C PRO A 1 17.91 -5.08 -0.51
N ILE A 2 16.80 -5.09 0.26
CA ILE A 2 15.63 -4.23 0.10
C ILE A 2 15.31 -3.41 1.35
N TYR A 3 15.31 -2.09 1.21
CA TYR A 3 15.16 -1.10 2.28
C TYR A 3 13.75 -0.53 2.32
N ILE A 4 12.69 -1.32 2.58
CA ILE A 4 11.35 -0.71 2.58
C ILE A 4 10.44 -1.38 3.62
N TYR A 5 10.29 -0.73 4.76
CA TYR A 5 8.99 -0.42 5.33
C TYR A 5 8.55 0.91 4.75
N LYS A 6 7.26 0.99 4.45
CA LYS A 6 6.50 2.16 4.04
C LYS A 6 6.53 2.44 2.54
N CYS A 7 5.37 2.24 1.93
CA CYS A 7 4.51 3.38 1.71
C CYS A 7 3.45 3.44 2.81
N VAL A 8 3.23 4.62 3.39
CA VAL A 8 1.87 5.03 3.65
C VAL A 8 1.35 5.11 2.26
N CYS A 9 0.54 4.14 1.91
CA CYS A 9 -0.28 4.25 0.74
C CYS A 9 -1.58 4.83 1.26
N VAL A 10 -1.94 5.99 0.78
CA VAL A 10 -3.28 6.50 1.04
C VAL A 10 -4.15 5.89 -0.02
N CYS A 11 -5.19 5.15 0.38
CA CYS A 11 -6.33 4.96 -0.51
C CYS A 11 -6.99 6.34 -0.59
N VAL A 12 -6.57 7.14 -1.57
CA VAL A 12 -7.18 8.45 -1.83
C VAL A 12 -8.26 8.27 -2.88
N CYS A 13 -9.25 7.41 -2.60
CA CYS A 13 -10.61 7.81 -2.95
C CYS A 13 -10.87 9.05 -2.09
N VAL A 14 -10.72 10.21 -2.70
CA VAL A 14 -10.62 11.46 -1.97
C VAL A 14 -11.96 11.71 -1.28
N CYS A 15 -12.04 11.33 -0.02
CA CYS A 15 -13.24 11.43 0.79
C CYS A 15 -12.77 12.04 2.09
N VAL A 16 -13.17 13.28 2.37
CA VAL A 16 -13.05 13.86 3.72
C VAL A 16 -13.88 13.06 4.74
N ALA A 17 -14.71 12.12 4.29
CA ALA A 17 -15.55 11.22 5.09
C ALA A 17 -15.58 9.77 4.54
N GLY A 18 -16.77 9.26 4.16
CA GLY A 18 -16.98 7.88 3.71
C GLY A 18 -16.80 7.68 2.20
N GLN A 19 -16.56 6.44 1.79
CA GLN A 19 -16.21 6.02 0.42
C GLN A 19 -17.35 6.19 -0.61
N LEU A 20 -18.61 6.34 -0.17
CA LEU A 20 -19.77 6.38 -1.07
C LEU A 20 -20.28 7.80 -1.39
N ALA A 21 -20.03 8.77 -0.51
CA ALA A 21 -20.59 10.14 -0.61
C ALA A 21 -19.67 11.20 0.01
N GLY A 22 -18.38 10.91 0.12
CA GLY A 22 -17.38 11.85 0.63
C GLY A 22 -16.97 12.89 -0.42
N SER A 23 -16.48 14.04 0.05
CA SER A 23 -15.91 15.06 -0.83
C SER A 23 -14.46 14.76 -1.18
N SER A 24 -14.17 14.91 -2.48
CA SER A 24 -12.81 14.92 -3.02
C SER A 24 -12.14 16.27 -2.84
N SER A 25 -10.85 16.25 -2.56
CA SER A 25 -10.02 17.38 -2.14
C SER A 25 -8.56 17.23 -2.58
N VAL A 26 -8.10 18.15 -3.41
CA VAL A 26 -6.69 18.32 -3.78
C VAL A 26 -5.81 18.53 -2.54
N GLU A 27 -6.33 19.18 -1.51
CA GLU A 27 -5.58 19.50 -0.30
C GLU A 27 -5.17 18.25 0.50
N MET A 28 -5.96 17.16 0.41
CA MET A 28 -5.58 15.91 1.06
C MET A 28 -4.23 15.38 0.55
N TYR A 29 -3.93 15.56 -0.73
CA TYR A 29 -2.62 15.19 -1.29
C TYR A 29 -1.48 16.00 -0.68
N ARG A 30 -1.68 17.30 -0.42
CA ARG A 30 -0.68 18.12 0.29
C ARG A 30 -0.47 17.62 1.71
N GLN A 31 -1.55 17.42 2.45
CA GLN A 31 -1.51 17.01 3.85
C GLN A 31 -0.83 15.66 4.05
N VAL A 32 -1.14 14.68 3.21
CA VAL A 32 -0.52 13.34 3.33
C VAL A 32 0.97 13.41 3.00
N MET A 33 1.38 14.17 1.97
CA MET A 33 2.79 14.35 1.63
C MET A 33 3.56 15.03 2.76
N LEU A 34 3.01 16.09 3.35
CA LEU A 34 3.60 16.78 4.50
C LEU A 34 3.71 15.86 5.74
N ALA A 35 2.77 14.93 5.93
CA ALA A 35 2.85 13.89 6.95
C ALA A 35 3.91 12.79 6.67
N GLY A 36 4.69 12.90 5.59
CA GLY A 36 5.72 11.94 5.20
C GLY A 36 5.14 10.68 4.55
N CYS A 37 3.97 10.79 3.90
CA CYS A 37 3.43 9.75 3.02
C CYS A 37 4.27 9.63 1.74
N ARG A 38 4.57 8.41 1.29
CA ARG A 38 5.42 8.13 0.12
C ARG A 38 4.71 7.32 -0.98
N CYS A 39 3.48 6.85 -0.79
CA CYS A 39 2.60 6.42 -1.88
C CYS A 39 1.26 7.12 -1.79
N VAL A 40 0.77 7.58 -2.91
CA VAL A 40 -0.63 8.00 -3.00
C VAL A 40 -1.30 7.30 -4.16
N GLU A 41 -2.57 7.00 -3.98
CA GLU A 41 -3.44 6.46 -5.01
C GLU A 41 -4.14 7.60 -5.76
N LEU A 42 -4.33 7.42 -7.07
CA LEU A 42 -5.03 8.33 -7.96
C LEU A 42 -5.97 7.53 -8.86
N ASP A 43 -7.26 7.57 -8.53
CA ASP A 43 -8.30 6.91 -9.31
C ASP A 43 -8.68 7.80 -10.49
N CYS A 44 -8.10 7.52 -11.64
CA CYS A 44 -8.18 8.39 -12.81
C CYS A 44 -9.38 8.02 -13.68
N TRP A 45 -10.29 8.97 -13.88
CA TRP A 45 -11.50 8.79 -14.68
C TRP A 45 -11.56 9.78 -15.84
N LYS A 46 -12.27 9.36 -16.89
CA LYS A 46 -12.49 10.20 -18.06
C LYS A 46 -13.31 11.43 -17.67
N GLY A 47 -12.79 12.62 -17.99
CA GLY A 47 -13.54 13.86 -17.87
C GLY A 47 -14.75 13.89 -18.79
N ARG A 48 -15.90 14.30 -18.25
CA ARG A 48 -17.16 14.44 -19.00
C ARG A 48 -17.37 15.85 -19.57
N THR A 49 -16.49 16.79 -19.24
CA THR A 49 -16.59 18.18 -19.70
C THR A 49 -16.18 18.34 -21.16
N THR A 50 -16.60 19.44 -21.78
CA THR A 50 -16.24 19.81 -23.17
C THR A 50 -14.73 19.96 -23.38
N GLU A 51 -13.98 20.21 -22.31
CA GLU A 51 -12.52 20.38 -22.34
C GLU A 51 -11.76 19.04 -22.30
N GLU A 52 -12.47 17.93 -22.06
CA GLU A 52 -11.89 16.58 -21.97
C GLU A 52 -10.70 16.53 -21.00
N GLU A 53 -10.85 17.11 -19.81
CA GLU A 53 -9.84 17.09 -18.74
C GLU A 53 -9.99 15.85 -17.86
N PRO A 54 -8.92 15.05 -17.65
CA PRO A 54 -8.99 13.89 -16.77
C PRO A 54 -9.30 14.32 -15.33
N VAL A 55 -10.10 13.51 -14.64
CA VAL A 55 -10.56 13.78 -13.26
C VAL A 55 -10.15 12.64 -12.33
N ILE A 56 -10.18 12.93 -11.03
CA ILE A 56 -10.00 11.95 -9.97
C ILE A 56 -11.29 11.87 -9.14
N THR A 57 -11.80 10.66 -8.95
CA THR A 57 -13.01 10.36 -8.17
C THR A 57 -13.09 8.87 -7.86
N HIS A 58 -13.90 8.48 -6.88
CA HIS A 58 -14.19 7.06 -6.65
C HIS A 58 -15.33 6.61 -7.57
N GLY A 59 -15.01 5.70 -8.48
CA GLY A 59 -15.91 5.25 -9.54
C GLY A 59 -17.27 4.75 -9.04
N PHE A 60 -18.33 5.05 -9.80
CA PHE A 60 -19.70 4.56 -9.52
C PHE A 60 -20.25 4.92 -8.13
N THR A 61 -19.69 5.95 -7.48
CA THR A 61 -20.18 6.48 -6.20
C THR A 61 -20.68 7.92 -6.34
N MET A 62 -21.14 8.52 -5.24
CA MET A 62 -21.57 9.93 -5.17
C MET A 62 -20.43 10.86 -4.72
N THR A 63 -19.17 10.43 -4.79
CA THR A 63 -18.03 11.28 -4.42
C THR A 63 -17.85 12.40 -5.44
N SER A 64 -17.43 13.58 -4.97
CA SER A 64 -17.16 14.69 -5.88
C SER A 64 -15.93 14.41 -6.75
N GLU A 65 -15.85 15.06 -7.90
CA GLU A 65 -14.70 14.97 -8.80
C GLU A 65 -13.71 16.10 -8.52
N ILE A 66 -12.41 15.84 -8.66
CA ILE A 66 -11.36 16.88 -8.65
C ILE A 66 -10.50 16.76 -9.91
N CYS A 67 -9.88 17.88 -10.31
CA CYS A 67 -9.04 17.93 -11.51
C CYS A 67 -7.75 17.13 -11.31
N PHE A 68 -7.41 16.24 -12.25
CA PHE A 68 -6.15 15.49 -12.21
C PHE A 68 -4.94 16.42 -12.21
N LYS A 69 -4.96 17.48 -13.04
CA LYS A 69 -3.86 18.44 -13.14
C LYS A 69 -3.56 19.11 -11.79
N GLU A 70 -4.60 19.57 -11.09
CA GLU A 70 -4.45 20.23 -9.78
C GLU A 70 -3.87 19.27 -8.72
N VAL A 71 -4.22 17.98 -8.78
CA VAL A 71 -3.62 16.96 -7.91
C VAL A 71 -2.13 16.77 -8.21
N ILE A 72 -1.74 16.69 -9.48
CA ILE A 72 -0.33 16.59 -9.88
C ILE A 72 0.46 17.82 -9.42
N GLU A 73 -0.10 19.03 -9.56
CA GLU A 73 0.50 20.28 -9.05
C GLU A 73 0.67 20.26 -7.53
N ALA A 74 -0.35 19.84 -6.79
CA ALA A 74 -0.30 19.73 -5.33
C ALA A 74 0.73 18.70 -4.85
N ILE A 75 0.87 17.57 -5.55
CA ILE A 75 1.90 16.57 -5.28
C ILE A 75 3.28 17.16 -5.55
N ALA A 76 3.50 17.80 -6.70
CA ALA A 76 4.79 18.40 -7.06
C ALA A 76 5.24 19.44 -6.02
N GLU A 77 4.30 20.23 -5.51
CA GLU A 77 4.55 21.24 -4.49
C GLU A 77 5.01 20.63 -3.16
N CYS A 78 4.41 19.53 -2.72
CA CYS A 78 4.59 19.00 -1.36
C CYS A 78 5.43 17.72 -1.27
N ALA A 79 5.69 17.02 -2.39
CA ALA A 79 6.32 15.69 -2.41
C ALA A 79 7.58 15.63 -1.57
N PHE A 80 8.45 16.65 -1.65
CA PHE A 80 9.77 16.63 -0.99
C PHE A 80 9.95 17.64 0.15
N LYS A 81 8.89 18.30 0.61
CA LYS A 81 8.97 19.33 1.67
C LYS A 81 9.42 18.78 3.03
N THR A 82 8.98 17.56 3.39
CA THR A 82 9.28 16.95 4.70
C THR A 82 10.11 15.68 4.61
N SER A 83 10.32 15.14 3.41
CA SER A 83 11.18 13.99 3.16
C SER A 83 11.77 14.05 1.76
N PRO A 84 13.09 13.85 1.59
CA PRO A 84 13.74 13.83 0.28
C PRO A 84 13.60 12.49 -0.45
N PHE A 85 13.10 11.45 0.22
CA PHE A 85 13.02 10.10 -0.32
C PHE A 85 11.90 9.95 -1.36
N PRO A 86 12.03 8.97 -2.29
CA PRO A 86 11.15 8.84 -3.45
C PRO A 86 9.67 8.72 -3.09
N VAL A 87 8.82 9.13 -4.03
CA VAL A 87 7.35 9.02 -3.96
C VAL A 87 6.86 8.10 -5.08
N ILE A 88 5.92 7.21 -4.78
CA ILE A 88 5.26 6.34 -5.76
C ILE A 88 3.82 6.83 -5.95
N LEU A 89 3.40 7.02 -7.20
CA LEU A 89 2.02 7.32 -7.53
C LEU A 89 1.35 6.05 -8.07
N SER A 90 0.36 5.53 -7.35
CA SER A 90 -0.45 4.38 -7.73
C SER A 90 -1.63 4.84 -8.55
N PHE A 91 -1.57 4.68 -9.86
CA PHE A 91 -2.66 5.04 -10.75
C PHE A 91 -3.61 3.85 -10.84
N GLU A 92 -4.87 4.07 -10.52
CA GLU A 92 -5.98 3.21 -10.90
C GLU A 92 -6.62 3.84 -12.15
N ASN A 93 -6.22 3.37 -13.33
CA ASN A 93 -6.50 4.07 -14.58
C ASN A 93 -7.78 3.56 -15.24
N HIS A 94 -8.87 4.33 -15.22
CA HIS A 94 -10.11 4.08 -15.96
C HIS A 94 -10.30 5.01 -17.17
N VAL A 95 -9.26 5.77 -17.53
CA VAL A 95 -9.31 6.68 -18.68
C VAL A 95 -9.15 5.88 -19.97
N ASP A 96 -10.26 5.51 -20.61
CA ASP A 96 -10.28 4.76 -21.87
C ASP A 96 -9.95 5.59 -23.13
N SER A 97 -9.79 6.91 -22.97
CA SER A 97 -9.48 7.84 -24.06
C SER A 97 -7.96 8.02 -24.22
N PRO A 98 -7.37 7.65 -25.38
CA PRO A 98 -5.95 7.87 -25.63
C PRO A 98 -5.52 9.33 -25.52
N LYS A 99 -6.39 10.25 -25.96
CA LYS A 99 -6.16 11.70 -25.88
C LYS A 99 -6.05 12.17 -24.43
N GLN A 100 -6.90 11.67 -23.53
CA GLN A 100 -6.83 12.04 -22.12
C GLN A 100 -5.67 11.36 -21.40
N GLN A 101 -5.33 10.10 -21.73
CA GLN A 101 -4.11 9.46 -21.20
C GLN A 101 -2.83 10.20 -21.64
N ALA A 102 -2.77 10.69 -22.89
CA ALA A 102 -1.67 11.51 -23.37
C ALA A 102 -1.55 12.82 -22.57
N LYS A 103 -2.68 13.49 -22.29
CA LYS A 103 -2.71 14.67 -21.38
C LYS A 103 -2.21 14.33 -19.98
N MET A 104 -2.63 13.21 -19.39
CA MET A 104 -2.13 12.78 -18.07
C MET A 104 -0.61 12.60 -18.08
N ALA A 105 -0.08 11.96 -19.12
CA ALA A 105 1.35 11.76 -19.27
C ALA A 105 2.11 13.09 -19.47
N GLU A 106 1.54 14.02 -20.24
CA GLU A 106 2.08 15.37 -20.45
C GLU A 106 2.08 16.19 -19.15
N TYR A 107 1.00 16.14 -18.36
CA TYR A 107 0.94 16.79 -17.05
C TYR A 107 2.01 16.23 -16.11
N CYS A 108 2.17 14.91 -16.04
CA CYS A 108 3.25 14.32 -15.25
C CYS A 108 4.63 14.83 -15.72
N ARG A 109 4.92 14.82 -17.03
CA ARG A 109 6.23 15.26 -17.57
C ARG A 109 6.49 16.74 -17.31
N SER A 110 5.51 17.60 -17.60
CA SER A 110 5.66 19.05 -17.52
C SER A 110 5.70 19.57 -16.08
N ILE A 111 4.87 19.02 -15.19
CA ILE A 111 4.74 19.52 -13.81
C ILE A 111 5.83 18.93 -12.92
N PHE A 112 6.13 17.64 -13.02
CA PHE A 112 7.20 17.03 -12.20
C PHE A 112 8.59 17.28 -12.75
N GLY A 113 8.74 17.51 -14.06
CA GLY A 113 10.03 17.77 -14.71
C GLY A 113 11.06 16.69 -14.35
N ASP A 114 12.24 17.13 -13.89
CA ASP A 114 13.36 16.26 -13.52
C ASP A 114 13.07 15.33 -12.32
N ALA A 115 12.03 15.62 -11.53
CA ALA A 115 11.63 14.75 -10.44
C ALA A 115 10.97 13.45 -10.96
N LEU A 116 10.34 13.48 -12.14
CA LEU A 116 9.74 12.28 -12.72
C LEU A 116 10.82 11.31 -13.20
N LEU A 117 10.81 10.09 -12.68
CA LEU A 117 11.71 9.04 -13.15
C LEU A 117 11.10 8.37 -14.38
N ILE A 118 11.60 8.72 -15.57
CA ILE A 118 11.17 8.13 -16.84
C ILE A 118 12.08 6.93 -17.15
N ASP A 119 13.37 7.17 -17.34
CA ASP A 119 14.33 6.14 -17.70
C ASP A 119 14.87 5.38 -16.48
N PRO A 120 15.06 4.06 -16.58
CA PRO A 120 15.77 3.28 -15.56
C PRO A 120 17.19 3.82 -15.34
N LEU A 121 17.66 3.72 -14.10
CA LEU A 121 19.07 3.99 -13.77
C LEU A 121 19.96 2.93 -14.42
N GLU A 122 21.09 3.35 -14.99
CA GLU A 122 22.04 2.47 -15.71
C GLU A 122 22.50 1.27 -14.85
N LYS A 123 22.70 1.48 -13.55
CA LYS A 123 23.11 0.45 -12.59
C LYS A 123 22.04 -0.61 -12.33
N TYR A 124 20.77 -0.30 -12.61
CA TYR A 124 19.61 -1.13 -12.31
C TYR A 124 18.75 -1.29 -13.56
N PRO A 125 19.23 -1.99 -14.59
CA PRO A 125 18.43 -2.27 -15.78
C PRO A 125 17.22 -3.15 -15.43
N LEU A 126 16.15 -3.06 -16.22
CA LEU A 126 14.90 -3.81 -16.00
C LEU A 126 15.04 -5.26 -16.48
N GLU A 127 15.93 -6.02 -15.85
CA GLU A 127 16.27 -7.39 -16.18
C GLU A 127 15.99 -8.35 -15.01
N SER A 128 15.92 -9.66 -15.31
CA SER A 128 15.74 -10.69 -14.28
C SER A 128 16.99 -10.79 -13.39
N GLY A 129 16.79 -10.90 -12.08
CA GLY A 129 17.85 -10.97 -11.07
C GLY A 129 18.46 -9.63 -10.65
N VAL A 130 18.08 -8.52 -11.30
CA VAL A 130 18.54 -7.18 -10.92
C VAL A 130 17.66 -6.63 -9.78
N PRO A 131 18.25 -6.22 -8.64
CA PRO A 131 17.47 -5.71 -7.51
C PRO A 131 16.91 -4.30 -7.80
N LEU A 132 15.91 -3.89 -7.02
CA LEU A 132 15.43 -2.51 -7.03
C LEU A 132 16.52 -1.52 -6.53
N PRO A 133 16.56 -0.29 -7.07
CA PRO A 133 17.41 0.77 -6.54
C PRO A 133 17.10 1.07 -5.07
N SER A 134 18.09 1.57 -4.33
CA SER A 134 17.84 2.00 -2.95
C SER A 134 17.05 3.32 -2.90
N PRO A 135 16.30 3.60 -1.81
CA PRO A 135 15.67 4.92 -1.63
C PRO A 135 16.65 6.08 -1.70
N GLN A 136 17.92 5.87 -1.32
CA GLN A 136 18.99 6.87 -1.40
C GLN A 136 19.34 7.23 -2.85
N GLU A 137 19.38 6.24 -3.75
CA GLU A 137 19.67 6.45 -5.19
C GLU A 137 18.48 7.07 -5.94
N LEU A 138 17.30 7.07 -5.33
CA LEU A 138 16.06 7.62 -5.86
C LEU A 138 15.60 8.90 -5.13
N ILE A 139 16.50 9.58 -4.43
CA ILE A 139 16.19 10.85 -3.77
C ILE A 139 15.63 11.86 -4.78
N GLY A 140 14.55 12.54 -4.40
CA GLY A 140 13.88 13.54 -5.23
C GLY A 140 13.14 12.95 -6.44
N LYS A 141 12.95 11.63 -6.51
CA LYS A 141 12.29 10.97 -7.64
C LYS A 141 10.84 10.59 -7.35
N ILE A 142 10.00 10.76 -8.37
CA ILE A 142 8.61 10.32 -8.42
C ILE A 142 8.52 9.15 -9.41
N LEU A 143 7.98 8.03 -8.94
CA LEU A 143 7.79 6.81 -9.73
C LEU A 143 6.30 6.61 -10.00
N ILE A 144 5.97 6.21 -11.22
CA ILE A 144 4.59 5.90 -11.61
C ILE A 144 4.37 4.38 -11.58
N LYS A 145 3.39 3.94 -10.79
CA LYS A 145 2.79 2.60 -10.89
C LYS A 145 1.54 2.73 -11.76
N ASN A 146 1.61 2.19 -12.97
CA ASN A 146 0.47 2.05 -13.88
C ASN A 146 0.68 0.80 -14.76
N LYS A 147 -0.38 0.27 -15.39
CA LYS A 147 -0.26 -0.80 -16.38
C LYS A 147 0.74 -0.41 -17.49
N LYS A 148 1.51 -1.38 -17.97
CA LYS A 148 2.48 -1.21 -19.05
C LYS A 148 2.10 -2.10 -20.23
N SER A 149 1.92 -1.51 -21.41
CA SER A 149 1.66 -2.25 -22.63
C SER A 149 2.93 -2.94 -23.14
N HIS A 150 2.84 -4.24 -23.45
CA HIS A 150 3.93 -5.04 -24.01
C HIS A 150 3.95 -5.02 -25.55
N LYS A 151 3.57 -3.90 -26.19
CA LYS A 151 3.85 -3.73 -27.61
C LYS A 151 5.31 -3.29 -27.77
N PRO A 152 6.15 -4.04 -28.50
CA PRO A 152 7.52 -3.63 -28.73
C PRO A 152 7.52 -2.28 -29.45
N SER A 153 8.21 -1.29 -28.87
CA SER A 153 8.50 -0.03 -29.53
C SER A 153 9.20 -0.36 -30.85
N ALA A 154 8.53 -0.08 -31.97
CA ALA A 154 9.19 -0.07 -33.26
C ALA A 154 10.22 1.07 -33.21
N ALA A 155 11.49 0.71 -33.05
CA ALA A 155 12.59 1.63 -33.15
C ALA A 155 12.41 2.47 -34.42
N HIS A 156 12.45 3.79 -34.27
CA HIS A 156 12.39 4.76 -35.36
C HIS A 156 13.62 4.61 -36.26
N GLY A 157 13.57 3.62 -37.15
CA GLY A 157 14.51 3.43 -38.25
C GLY A 157 14.01 4.17 -39.48
N ASN A 158 14.57 5.35 -39.73
CA ASN A 158 14.43 6.06 -41.01
C ASN A 158 14.60 5.11 -42.21
N LYS A 159 13.53 4.84 -42.96
CA LYS A 159 13.65 4.38 -44.35
C LYS A 159 12.74 5.19 -45.26
N ARG A 160 13.42 5.90 -46.15
CA ARG A 160 12.92 6.76 -47.22
C ARG A 160 12.02 6.00 -48.20
N MET A 161 11.05 6.74 -48.73
CA MET A 161 10.17 6.39 -49.83
C MET A 161 10.95 5.94 -51.07
N ALA A 162 10.45 4.90 -51.75
CA ALA A 162 10.66 4.69 -53.18
C ALA A 162 9.43 3.95 -53.75
N GLU A 163 8.99 4.43 -54.90
CA GLU A 163 7.70 4.22 -55.56
C GLU A 163 7.57 2.88 -56.33
N HIS A 164 6.30 2.51 -56.58
CA HIS A 164 5.85 1.46 -57.50
C HIS A 164 6.30 1.69 -58.96
N PRO A 165 6.30 0.63 -59.81
CA PRO A 165 5.18 0.50 -60.74
C PRO A 165 4.67 -0.94 -61.00
N THR A 166 3.33 -1.01 -61.04
CA THR A 166 2.40 -1.80 -61.88
C THR A 166 2.90 -2.90 -62.82
N ASN A 167 2.16 -4.04 -62.84
CA ASN A 167 1.52 -4.56 -64.06
C ASN A 167 0.36 -5.54 -63.79
N GLN A 168 -0.63 -5.51 -64.69
CA GLN A 168 -2.00 -6.02 -64.62
C GLN A 168 -2.21 -7.44 -65.20
N SER A 169 -3.32 -8.06 -64.74
CA SER A 169 -4.23 -9.01 -65.44
C SER A 169 -3.69 -10.40 -65.85
N VAL A 170 -4.43 -11.52 -65.76
CA VAL A 170 -5.75 -11.85 -66.35
C VAL A 170 -6.41 -13.08 -65.63
N ALA A 171 -7.74 -13.21 -65.80
CA ALA A 171 -8.68 -14.27 -65.34
C ALA A 171 -8.44 -15.67 -66.03
N ALA A 172 -9.12 -16.80 -65.80
CA ALA A 172 -10.47 -17.15 -65.29
C ALA A 172 -10.60 -18.70 -65.05
N GLU A 173 -11.67 -19.12 -64.32
CA GLU A 173 -12.47 -20.38 -64.43
C GLU A 173 -11.81 -21.78 -64.23
N GLN A 174 -12.47 -22.89 -63.83
CA GLN A 174 -13.61 -23.30 -62.98
C GLN A 174 -13.67 -24.86 -63.06
N ALA A 175 -13.96 -25.55 -61.94
CA ALA A 175 -14.63 -26.88 -61.76
C ALA A 175 -14.15 -28.16 -62.51
N THR A 176 -14.00 -29.29 -61.79
CA THR A 176 -14.96 -30.44 -61.74
C THR A 176 -14.40 -31.68 -60.99
N ASP A 177 -15.28 -32.30 -60.19
CA ASP A 177 -15.49 -33.75 -59.87
C ASP A 177 -14.45 -34.67 -59.17
N GLU A 178 -14.93 -35.22 -58.03
CA GLU A 178 -14.67 -36.54 -57.38
C GLU A 178 -15.23 -37.72 -58.23
N PRO A 179 -15.12 -39.05 -57.89
CA PRO A 179 -14.63 -39.72 -56.66
C PRO A 179 -13.76 -40.99 -56.88
N LEU A 180 -13.30 -41.61 -55.77
CA LEU A 180 -13.23 -43.07 -55.46
C LEU A 180 -11.91 -43.55 -54.78
N SER A 181 -12.05 -43.99 -53.52
CA SER A 181 -11.17 -44.88 -52.69
C SER A 181 -11.26 -46.36 -53.16
N PRO A 182 -10.63 -47.42 -52.54
CA PRO A 182 -10.07 -47.61 -51.18
C PRO A 182 -8.69 -48.34 -51.14
N SER A 183 -7.93 -48.50 -50.04
CA SER A 183 -8.16 -49.48 -48.94
C SER A 183 -6.96 -49.54 -47.97
N ASN A 184 -7.26 -49.63 -46.66
CA ASN A 184 -6.66 -50.43 -45.56
C ASN A 184 -5.14 -50.27 -45.23
N ILE A 185 -4.65 -50.27 -43.98
CA ILE A 185 -4.93 -51.08 -42.78
C ILE A 185 -4.49 -50.32 -41.50
N THR A 186 -5.31 -50.54 -40.45
CA THR A 186 -5.23 -50.42 -38.97
C THR A 186 -3.85 -50.32 -38.27
N GLU A 187 -3.69 -49.94 -37.00
CA GLU A 187 -4.54 -50.05 -35.78
C GLU A 187 -3.89 -49.26 -34.62
N GLY A 188 -4.69 -48.78 -33.65
CA GLY A 188 -4.18 -48.37 -32.33
C GLY A 188 -5.01 -47.31 -31.58
N GLU A 189 -6.27 -47.60 -31.28
CA GLU A 189 -7.16 -46.83 -30.39
C GLU A 189 -6.75 -46.95 -28.91
N ILE A 190 -7.12 -45.96 -28.08
CA ILE A 190 -8.06 -46.09 -26.95
C ILE A 190 -8.48 -44.68 -26.50
N GLU A 191 -9.79 -44.48 -26.50
CA GLU A 191 -10.57 -43.32 -26.06
C GLU A 191 -10.76 -43.28 -24.54
N ALA A 192 -11.07 -42.10 -23.98
CA ALA A 192 -11.86 -41.96 -22.75
C ALA A 192 -12.46 -40.54 -22.63
N ASP A 193 -13.76 -40.47 -22.91
CA ASP A 193 -14.84 -39.64 -22.32
C ASP A 193 -14.57 -38.16 -21.97
N ASP A 194 -15.12 -37.28 -22.83
CA ASP A 194 -15.61 -35.94 -22.46
C ASP A 194 -17.08 -36.10 -21.99
N ASP A 195 -17.31 -36.04 -20.68
CA ASP A 195 -18.64 -35.77 -20.10
C ASP A 195 -18.74 -34.26 -19.85
N ASP A 196 -19.54 -33.59 -20.68
CA ASP A 196 -20.04 -32.23 -20.49
C ASP A 196 -21.07 -32.24 -19.34
N ASP A 197 -20.67 -31.74 -18.16
CA ASP A 197 -21.60 -31.28 -17.12
C ASP A 197 -21.72 -29.75 -17.22
N ASP A 198 -22.66 -29.31 -18.06
CA ASP A 198 -23.32 -28.00 -17.96
C ASP A 198 -24.27 -28.03 -16.75
N ASP A 199 -23.85 -27.47 -15.60
CA ASP A 199 -24.74 -26.97 -14.55
C ASP A 199 -23.93 -26.22 -13.47
N ASP A 200 -24.00 -24.87 -13.49
CA ASP A 200 -24.09 -23.98 -12.31
C ASP A 200 -23.74 -22.53 -12.70
N ASP A 201 -24.56 -21.95 -13.56
CA ASP A 201 -24.51 -20.54 -13.95
C ASP A 201 -25.40 -19.72 -12.99
N ASP A 202 -25.05 -19.64 -11.70
CA ASP A 202 -25.76 -18.75 -10.74
C ASP A 202 -25.06 -18.42 -9.39
N ASP A 203 -23.75 -18.72 -9.19
CA ASP A 203 -23.05 -18.39 -7.91
C ASP A 203 -21.86 -17.40 -8.02
N ASP A 204 -21.61 -16.80 -9.19
CA ASP A 204 -20.49 -15.85 -9.37
C ASP A 204 -20.80 -14.41 -8.91
N CYS A 205 -22.03 -14.13 -8.48
CA CYS A 205 -22.42 -12.81 -7.96
C CYS A 205 -21.89 -12.50 -6.54
N LYS A 206 -21.33 -13.47 -5.80
CA LYS A 206 -20.87 -13.25 -4.41
C LYS A 206 -19.36 -13.08 -4.24
N LYS A 207 -18.52 -13.60 -5.13
CA LYS A 207 -17.05 -13.55 -4.98
C LYS A 207 -16.40 -12.24 -5.44
N THR A 208 -17.10 -11.44 -6.24
CA THR A 208 -16.60 -10.23 -6.90
C THR A 208 -16.78 -8.94 -6.08
N SER A 209 -17.40 -9.02 -4.90
CA SER A 209 -17.85 -7.82 -4.16
C SER A 209 -16.79 -7.11 -3.30
N ASP A 210 -15.68 -7.78 -2.96
CA ASP A 210 -14.71 -7.24 -1.98
C ASP A 210 -13.55 -6.45 -2.61
N GLU A 211 -13.22 -6.66 -3.88
CA GLU A 211 -12.12 -5.95 -4.57
C GLU A 211 -12.49 -4.55 -5.05
N GLY A 212 -13.77 -4.18 -4.92
CA GLY A 212 -14.30 -2.95 -5.52
C GLY A 212 -14.46 -3.11 -7.04
N THR A 213 -15.57 -2.63 -7.57
CA THR A 213 -15.90 -2.76 -9.00
C THR A 213 -15.02 -1.90 -9.93
N ALA A 214 -14.17 -1.05 -9.38
CA ALA A 214 -13.27 -0.16 -10.13
C ALA A 214 -11.98 -0.88 -10.56
N GLU A 215 -11.20 -1.47 -9.64
CA GLU A 215 -9.85 -2.01 -9.95
C GLU A 215 -9.85 -3.11 -11.04
N GLU A 216 -10.89 -3.96 -11.11
CA GLU A 216 -10.97 -5.03 -12.12
C GLU A 216 -11.11 -4.51 -13.56
N ARG A 217 -11.57 -3.26 -13.75
CA ARG A 217 -11.82 -2.65 -15.07
C ARG A 217 -10.87 -1.49 -15.39
N GLU A 218 -9.63 -1.57 -14.93
CA GLU A 218 -8.58 -0.65 -15.36
C GLU A 218 -8.38 -0.71 -16.89
N ALA A 219 -8.43 0.44 -17.54
CA ALA A 219 -8.24 0.63 -18.98
C ALA A 219 -6.85 0.16 -19.45
N VAL A 220 -6.76 -0.18 -20.74
CA VAL A 220 -5.48 -0.52 -21.38
C VAL A 220 -4.59 0.74 -21.39
N ALA A 221 -3.36 0.59 -20.92
CA ALA A 221 -2.39 1.68 -20.94
C ALA A 221 -1.94 1.99 -22.37
N THR A 222 -2.00 3.27 -22.74
CA THR A 222 -1.39 3.83 -23.94
C THR A 222 0.14 3.80 -23.86
N GLU A 223 0.81 4.04 -24.98
CA GLU A 223 2.27 4.12 -25.03
C GLU A 223 2.78 5.30 -24.18
N GLU A 224 2.09 6.43 -24.21
CA GLU A 224 2.44 7.66 -23.50
C GLU A 224 2.49 7.47 -21.98
N MET A 225 1.54 6.70 -21.43
CA MET A 225 1.53 6.33 -20.01
C MET A 225 2.49 5.17 -19.71
N SER A 226 2.60 4.18 -20.60
CA SER A 226 3.47 3.01 -20.41
C SER A 226 4.95 3.37 -20.35
N THR A 227 5.37 4.42 -21.07
CA THR A 227 6.74 4.92 -21.07
C THR A 227 7.15 5.58 -19.75
N LEU A 228 6.20 5.95 -18.89
CA LEU A 228 6.49 6.50 -17.56
C LEU A 228 6.75 5.42 -16.49
N VAL A 229 6.51 4.14 -16.82
CA VAL A 229 6.55 3.03 -15.85
C VAL A 229 7.86 2.25 -15.96
N ASN A 230 8.62 2.18 -14.86
CA ASN A 230 9.91 1.47 -14.76
C ASN A 230 9.94 0.44 -13.61
N TYR A 231 10.33 0.83 -12.40
CA TYR A 231 10.61 -0.05 -11.26
C TYR A 231 9.38 -0.53 -10.49
N VAL A 232 8.19 0.02 -10.80
CA VAL A 232 6.94 -0.30 -10.11
C VAL A 232 5.89 -0.74 -11.13
N GLN A 233 6.14 -1.88 -11.77
CA GLN A 233 5.23 -2.45 -12.79
C GLN A 233 4.18 -3.35 -12.14
N PRO A 234 2.90 -2.95 -12.07
CA PRO A 234 1.85 -3.82 -11.56
C PRO A 234 1.60 -4.98 -12.53
N THR A 235 1.59 -6.20 -11.99
CA THR A 235 1.27 -7.42 -12.72
C THR A 235 0.25 -8.27 -11.96
N LYS A 236 -0.66 -8.94 -12.68
CA LYS A 236 -1.59 -9.91 -12.07
C LYS A 236 -0.78 -10.99 -11.35
N PHE A 237 -1.03 -11.13 -10.05
CA PHE A 237 -0.38 -12.15 -9.24
C PHE A 237 -0.89 -13.54 -9.64
N ASN A 238 0.02 -14.49 -9.82
CA ASN A 238 -0.30 -15.89 -10.12
C ASN A 238 0.03 -16.77 -8.91
N SER A 239 1.32 -16.89 -8.59
CA SER A 239 1.79 -17.59 -7.39
C SER A 239 3.17 -17.08 -6.95
N PHE A 240 3.55 -17.37 -5.72
CA PHE A 240 4.89 -17.08 -5.22
C PHE A 240 5.97 -17.83 -6.00
N GLU A 241 5.71 -19.10 -6.35
CA GLU A 241 6.59 -19.94 -7.18
C GLU A 241 6.83 -19.31 -8.56
N ALA A 242 5.76 -18.89 -9.25
CA ALA A 242 5.85 -18.27 -10.56
C ALA A 242 6.63 -16.95 -10.51
N SER A 243 6.37 -16.12 -9.50
CA SER A 243 7.07 -14.84 -9.31
C SER A 243 8.57 -15.05 -9.05
N LYS A 244 8.91 -16.02 -8.20
CA LYS A 244 10.30 -16.42 -7.91
C LYS A 244 11.01 -16.97 -9.16
N LYS A 245 10.32 -17.75 -10.00
CA LYS A 245 10.88 -18.28 -11.25
C LYS A 245 11.19 -17.17 -12.26
N VAL A 246 10.31 -16.17 -12.37
CA VAL A 246 10.51 -15.02 -13.26
C VAL A 246 11.59 -14.07 -12.74
N ASN A 247 11.73 -13.95 -11.41
CA ASN A 247 12.80 -13.23 -10.72
C ASN A 247 12.98 -11.77 -11.19
N ARG A 248 11.88 -11.03 -11.36
CA ARG A 248 11.87 -9.63 -11.80
C ARG A 248 11.50 -8.71 -10.65
N SER A 249 12.50 -8.09 -10.02
CA SER A 249 12.28 -7.21 -8.85
C SER A 249 11.44 -5.96 -9.15
N TYR A 250 11.41 -5.51 -10.41
CA TYR A 250 10.60 -4.37 -10.86
C TYR A 250 9.11 -4.70 -11.08
N GLN A 251 8.73 -5.99 -11.02
CA GLN A 251 7.33 -6.41 -11.04
C GLN A 251 6.79 -6.42 -9.61
N MET A 252 5.57 -5.93 -9.44
CA MET A 252 4.89 -5.85 -8.15
C MET A 252 3.43 -6.27 -8.26
N SER A 253 2.84 -6.63 -7.13
CA SER A 253 1.43 -7.04 -7.06
C SER A 253 0.68 -6.23 -6.00
N SER A 254 -0.55 -5.86 -6.33
CA SER A 254 -1.50 -5.24 -5.40
C SER A 254 -2.52 -6.28 -4.98
N PHE A 255 -2.90 -6.29 -3.70
CA PHE A 255 -3.81 -7.25 -3.09
C PHE A 255 -4.83 -6.52 -2.22
N VAL A 256 -6.11 -6.83 -2.38
CA VAL A 256 -7.11 -6.50 -1.37
C VAL A 256 -6.75 -7.17 -0.04
N GLU A 257 -7.10 -6.56 1.10
CA GLU A 257 -6.76 -7.07 2.43
C GLU A 257 -7.19 -8.54 2.66
N THR A 258 -8.29 -8.98 2.04
CA THR A 258 -8.82 -10.35 2.17
C THR A 258 -7.92 -11.38 1.47
N LYS A 259 -7.55 -11.14 0.21
CA LYS A 259 -6.59 -11.97 -0.53
C LYS A 259 -5.19 -11.95 0.10
N ALA A 260 -4.75 -10.78 0.57
CA ALA A 260 -3.47 -10.67 1.28
C ALA A 260 -3.48 -11.50 2.58
N LEU A 261 -4.60 -11.50 3.32
CA LEU A 261 -4.75 -12.31 4.53
C LEU A 261 -4.81 -13.81 4.21
N GLU A 262 -5.45 -14.19 3.11
CA GLU A 262 -5.44 -15.57 2.62
C GLU A 262 -4.02 -16.06 2.32
N HIS A 263 -3.22 -15.28 1.59
CA HIS A 263 -1.81 -15.61 1.35
C HIS A 263 -0.99 -15.64 2.64
N LEU A 264 -1.21 -14.70 3.56
CA LEU A 264 -0.54 -14.67 4.87
C LEU A 264 -0.84 -15.92 5.70
N THR A 265 -2.06 -16.44 5.64
CA THR A 265 -2.47 -17.61 6.43
C THR A 265 -2.10 -18.95 5.78
N LYS A 266 -2.14 -19.05 4.45
CA LYS A 266 -1.82 -20.27 3.71
C LYS A 266 -0.32 -20.45 3.43
N SER A 267 0.40 -19.37 3.14
CA SER A 267 1.79 -19.41 2.69
C SER A 267 2.62 -18.24 3.27
N PRO A 268 2.73 -18.16 4.62
CA PRO A 268 3.35 -17.02 5.28
C PRO A 268 4.84 -16.85 4.96
N VAL A 269 5.58 -17.97 4.87
CA VAL A 269 7.04 -17.94 4.63
C VAL A 269 7.31 -17.50 3.20
N GLU A 270 6.57 -18.04 2.23
CA GLU A 270 6.67 -17.67 0.83
C GLU A 270 6.34 -16.20 0.60
N PHE A 271 5.38 -15.65 1.35
CA PHE A 271 5.05 -14.24 1.27
C PHE A 271 6.19 -13.35 1.80
N VAL A 272 6.85 -13.75 2.90
CA VAL A 272 8.05 -13.07 3.38
C VAL A 272 9.18 -13.11 2.35
N GLU A 273 9.42 -14.27 1.74
CA GLU A 273 10.45 -14.45 0.70
C GLU A 273 10.17 -13.60 -0.54
N TYR A 274 8.92 -13.57 -1.03
CA TYR A 274 8.49 -12.69 -2.11
C TYR A 274 8.85 -11.23 -1.82
N ASN A 275 8.55 -10.77 -0.62
CA ASN A 275 8.79 -9.39 -0.19
C ASN A 275 10.28 -9.06 0.04
N LYS A 276 11.20 -10.04 -0.05
CA LYS A 276 12.65 -9.75 -0.07
C LYS A 276 13.16 -9.27 -1.41
N GLN A 277 12.40 -9.49 -2.49
CA GLN A 277 12.83 -9.17 -3.85
C GLN A 277 11.85 -8.24 -4.59
N GLN A 278 10.55 -8.37 -4.31
CA GLN A 278 9.48 -7.64 -4.99
C GLN A 278 8.67 -6.79 -4.01
N LEU A 279 7.90 -5.84 -4.55
CA LEU A 279 6.98 -5.02 -3.77
C LEU A 279 5.59 -5.65 -3.74
N SER A 280 4.95 -5.64 -2.57
CA SER A 280 3.52 -5.87 -2.42
C SER A 280 2.80 -4.61 -1.93
N ARG A 281 1.65 -4.33 -2.54
CA ARG A 281 0.70 -3.31 -2.10
C ARG A 281 -0.54 -3.97 -1.55
N ILE A 282 -0.98 -3.53 -0.37
CA ILE A 282 -2.20 -4.03 0.27
C ILE A 282 -3.14 -2.85 0.43
N TYR A 283 -4.41 -3.01 0.10
CA TYR A 283 -5.42 -1.95 0.24
C TYR A 283 -6.71 -2.46 0.90
N PRO A 284 -7.50 -1.56 1.53
CA PRO A 284 -8.72 -1.95 2.24
C PRO A 284 -9.76 -2.51 1.27
N LYS A 285 -10.56 -3.48 1.71
CA LYS A 285 -11.66 -4.02 0.90
C LYS A 285 -12.80 -3.03 0.70
N GLY A 286 -13.51 -3.15 -0.42
CA GLY A 286 -14.62 -2.26 -0.80
C GLY A 286 -15.78 -2.23 0.19
N THR A 287 -15.97 -3.29 0.98
CA THR A 287 -17.01 -3.34 2.03
C THR A 287 -16.77 -2.36 3.19
N ARG A 288 -15.59 -1.74 3.30
CA ARG A 288 -15.27 -0.68 4.28
C ARG A 288 -15.73 0.71 3.81
N VAL A 289 -17.03 0.84 3.57
CA VAL A 289 -17.65 2.07 3.06
C VAL A 289 -17.51 3.28 3.99
N ASP A 290 -17.25 3.03 5.27
CA ASP A 290 -17.00 4.02 6.32
C ASP A 290 -15.55 4.53 6.34
N SER A 291 -14.72 4.09 5.40
CA SER A 291 -13.28 4.37 5.36
C SER A 291 -12.52 3.83 6.57
N SER A 292 -13.03 2.78 7.25
CA SER A 292 -12.28 2.11 8.34
C SER A 292 -10.98 1.48 7.83
N ASN A 293 -10.00 1.29 8.72
CA ASN A 293 -8.73 0.66 8.39
C ASN A 293 -8.58 -0.75 8.97
N TYR A 294 -7.93 -1.62 8.21
CA TYR A 294 -7.41 -2.89 8.72
C TYR A 294 -6.14 -2.68 9.55
N MET A 295 -5.73 -3.69 10.31
CA MET A 295 -4.54 -3.62 11.16
C MET A 295 -3.25 -3.79 10.32
N PRO A 296 -2.41 -2.76 10.14
CA PRO A 296 -1.26 -2.84 9.22
C PRO A 296 -0.16 -3.79 9.69
N GLN A 297 -0.07 -4.03 11.01
CA GLN A 297 0.93 -4.92 11.61
C GLN A 297 0.91 -6.32 11.00
N LEU A 298 -0.28 -6.83 10.63
CA LEU A 298 -0.43 -8.16 10.01
C LEU A 298 0.43 -8.29 8.75
N PHE A 299 0.39 -7.30 7.88
CA PHE A 299 1.10 -7.30 6.60
C PHE A 299 2.56 -6.86 6.75
N TRP A 300 2.87 -5.98 7.72
CA TRP A 300 4.26 -5.70 8.07
C TRP A 300 5.00 -6.93 8.61
N ASN A 301 4.30 -7.86 9.29
CA ASN A 301 4.87 -9.12 9.72
C ASN A 301 5.24 -10.04 8.54
N ALA A 302 4.51 -9.99 7.42
CA ALA A 302 4.89 -10.64 6.16
C ALA A 302 5.89 -9.84 5.31
N GLY A 303 6.30 -8.66 5.77
CA GLY A 303 7.30 -7.83 5.09
C GLY A 303 6.75 -7.00 3.94
N CYS A 304 5.43 -6.89 3.83
CA CYS A 304 4.75 -6.09 2.84
C CYS A 304 5.11 -4.60 3.00
N GLN A 305 5.37 -3.94 1.88
CA GLN A 305 5.99 -2.61 1.87
C GLN A 305 4.94 -1.50 1.77
N LEU A 306 3.97 -1.65 0.86
CA LEU A 306 3.00 -0.61 0.52
C LEU A 306 1.63 -0.94 1.15
N VAL A 307 1.56 -0.87 2.47
CA VAL A 307 0.36 -1.20 3.24
C VAL A 307 -0.54 0.05 3.34
N ALA A 308 -1.54 0.12 2.46
CA ALA A 308 -2.39 1.28 2.26
C ALA A 308 -3.51 1.42 3.29
N LEU A 309 -3.68 2.64 3.82
CA LEU A 309 -4.68 2.98 4.83
C LEU A 309 -5.39 4.29 4.44
N ASN A 310 -6.64 4.42 4.82
CA ASN A 310 -7.49 5.61 4.72
C ASN A 310 -7.01 6.69 5.71
N PHE A 311 -6.28 7.69 5.22
CA PHE A 311 -5.68 8.77 6.04
C PHE A 311 -6.69 9.68 6.73
N GLN A 312 -7.87 9.82 6.15
CA GLN A 312 -9.00 10.57 6.71
C GLN A 312 -9.53 9.95 8.02
N THR A 313 -9.31 8.65 8.23
CA THR A 313 -9.82 7.92 9.40
C THR A 313 -8.71 7.67 10.41
N ILE A 314 -8.63 8.49 11.46
CA ILE A 314 -7.62 8.40 12.53
C ILE A 314 -8.01 7.33 13.58
N ASP A 315 -8.29 6.12 13.13
CA ASP A 315 -8.54 4.96 13.98
C ASP A 315 -7.24 4.38 14.57
N LEU A 316 -7.33 3.28 15.31
CA LEU A 316 -6.17 2.63 15.93
C LEU A 316 -5.08 2.28 14.91
N SER A 317 -5.47 1.84 13.72
CA SER A 317 -4.55 1.44 12.66
C SER A 317 -3.79 2.64 12.11
N MET A 318 -4.48 3.75 11.87
CA MET A 318 -3.84 4.99 11.44
C MET A 318 -2.97 5.61 12.53
N GLN A 319 -3.41 5.57 13.79
CA GLN A 319 -2.61 5.96 14.95
C GLN A 319 -1.29 5.18 14.98
N LEU A 320 -1.37 3.84 14.88
CA LEU A 320 -0.21 2.95 14.83
C LEU A 320 0.75 3.35 13.71
N ASN A 321 0.21 3.57 12.51
CA ASN A 321 0.95 3.99 11.34
C ASN A 321 1.68 5.34 11.55
N LEU A 322 0.98 6.39 11.94
CA LEU A 322 1.58 7.70 12.17
C LEU A 322 2.67 7.66 13.26
N GLY A 323 2.40 6.96 14.36
CA GLY A 323 3.34 6.81 15.46
C GLY A 323 4.60 6.04 15.06
N MET A 324 4.45 4.95 14.30
CA MET A 324 5.60 4.17 13.82
C MET A 324 6.47 4.92 12.83
N TYR A 325 5.89 5.83 12.03
CA TYR A 325 6.61 6.58 11.01
C TYR A 325 7.03 7.99 11.40
N GLU A 326 6.81 8.36 12.66
CA GLU A 326 7.54 9.48 13.27
C GLU A 326 9.06 9.20 13.33
N TYR A 327 9.41 7.92 13.52
CA TYR A 327 10.79 7.45 13.60
C TYR A 327 11.49 7.46 12.25
N ASN A 328 12.82 7.45 12.26
CA ASN A 328 13.67 7.64 11.08
C ASN A 328 13.47 9.02 10.41
N GLY A 329 13.37 10.07 11.23
CA GLY A 329 13.31 11.47 10.79
C GLY A 329 12.07 11.82 9.98
N LYS A 330 10.93 11.15 10.19
CA LYS A 330 9.70 11.33 9.40
C LYS A 330 9.90 11.16 7.88
N SER A 331 10.98 10.48 7.48
CA SER A 331 11.33 10.22 6.06
C SER A 331 10.24 9.49 5.28
N GLY A 332 9.35 8.81 5.99
CA GLY A 332 8.40 7.93 5.34
C GLY A 332 9.03 6.65 4.80
N TYR A 333 10.21 6.26 5.29
CA TYR A 333 10.80 4.95 5.06
C TYR A 333 11.32 4.39 6.39
N ARG A 334 11.20 3.08 6.60
CA ARG A 334 11.87 2.38 7.69
C ARG A 334 12.57 1.13 7.16
N LEU A 335 13.64 0.70 7.82
CA LEU A 335 14.35 -0.50 7.37
C LEU A 335 13.72 -1.75 7.96
N LYS A 336 13.38 -2.74 7.11
CA LYS A 336 12.96 -4.08 7.56
C LYS A 336 14.04 -4.72 8.44
N PRO A 337 13.66 -5.53 9.44
CA PRO A 337 14.61 -6.34 10.19
C PRO A 337 15.44 -7.23 9.28
N GLU A 338 16.61 -7.63 9.77
CA GLU A 338 17.61 -8.33 8.96
C GLU A 338 17.11 -9.65 8.36
N PHE A 339 16.39 -10.46 9.13
CA PHE A 339 15.82 -11.75 8.70
C PHE A 339 14.76 -11.61 7.59
N MET A 340 14.10 -10.44 7.48
CA MET A 340 13.15 -10.16 6.39
C MET A 340 13.81 -9.57 5.14
N ARG A 341 15.15 -9.54 5.09
CA ARG A 341 15.93 -8.98 3.99
C ARG A 341 17.00 -9.94 3.47
N ARG A 342 17.56 -10.77 4.35
CA ARG A 342 18.62 -11.70 4.01
C ARG A 342 18.09 -12.88 3.19
N PRO A 343 18.68 -13.19 2.02
CA PRO A 343 18.22 -14.30 1.18
C PRO A 343 18.51 -15.68 1.82
N ASP A 344 19.48 -15.76 2.72
CA ASP A 344 19.91 -17.00 3.39
C ASP A 344 19.15 -17.31 4.68
N LYS A 345 18.17 -16.47 5.07
CA LYS A 345 17.41 -16.61 6.31
C LYS A 345 15.93 -16.74 6.03
N HIS A 346 15.32 -17.85 6.40
CA HIS A 346 13.87 -18.03 6.34
C HIS A 346 13.23 -17.52 7.62
N PHE A 347 12.05 -16.94 7.51
CA PHE A 347 11.33 -16.38 8.63
C PHE A 347 9.84 -16.69 8.53
N ASP A 348 9.32 -17.34 9.57
CA ASP A 348 7.88 -17.56 9.75
C ASP A 348 7.32 -16.50 10.70
N PRO A 349 6.42 -15.60 10.25
CA PRO A 349 5.77 -14.61 11.09
C PRO A 349 4.89 -15.21 12.21
N PHE A 350 4.53 -16.49 12.15
CA PHE A 350 3.73 -17.18 13.16
C PHE A 350 4.57 -18.01 14.14
N ALA A 351 5.90 -17.99 14.02
CA ALA A 351 6.78 -18.72 14.94
C ALA A 351 6.61 -18.25 16.40
N GLU A 352 6.34 -19.20 17.30
CA GLU A 352 6.18 -18.95 18.75
C GLU A 352 7.50 -19.02 19.54
N SER A 353 8.48 -19.72 18.97
CA SER A 353 9.82 -19.86 19.52
C SER A 353 10.71 -18.67 19.13
N THR A 354 11.81 -18.48 19.84
CA THR A 354 12.82 -17.51 19.43
C THR A 354 13.39 -17.93 18.09
N VAL A 355 13.33 -17.05 17.10
CA VAL A 355 13.98 -17.28 15.79
C VAL A 355 15.49 -17.25 15.98
N ASP A 356 16.19 -18.24 15.41
CA ASP A 356 17.65 -18.36 15.54
C ASP A 356 18.38 -17.08 15.12
N GLY A 357 19.16 -16.53 16.04
CA GLY A 357 19.91 -15.29 15.85
C GLY A 357 19.18 -14.02 16.32
N ILE A 358 17.98 -14.13 16.88
CA ILE A 358 17.22 -13.00 17.42
C ILE A 358 17.24 -13.01 18.95
N VAL A 359 17.70 -11.91 19.54
CA VAL A 359 17.65 -11.72 20.99
C VAL A 359 16.25 -11.24 21.35
N ALA A 360 15.49 -12.10 22.04
CA ALA A 360 14.20 -11.72 22.59
C ALA A 360 14.40 -10.75 23.78
N ASN A 361 13.52 -9.76 23.89
CA ASN A 361 13.58 -8.77 24.97
C ASN A 361 12.48 -9.02 26.01
N THR A 362 12.77 -8.66 27.27
CA THR A 362 11.75 -8.47 28.29
C THR A 362 11.44 -6.98 28.41
N VAL A 363 10.18 -6.59 28.26
CA VAL A 363 9.74 -5.20 28.43
C VAL A 363 8.91 -5.10 29.70
N LYS A 364 9.29 -4.20 30.62
CA LYS A 364 8.57 -3.94 31.86
C LYS A 364 8.07 -2.50 31.85
N VAL A 365 6.77 -2.31 32.04
CA VAL A 365 6.12 -0.99 32.01
C VAL A 365 5.32 -0.80 33.29
N LYS A 366 5.54 0.30 34.01
CA LYS A 366 4.78 0.67 35.21
C LYS A 366 4.07 1.99 34.96
N ILE A 367 2.73 2.01 34.99
CA ILE A 367 2.00 3.28 34.86
C ILE A 367 1.91 3.92 36.25
N ILE A 368 2.62 5.04 36.45
CA ILE A 368 2.71 5.71 37.75
C ILE A 368 1.62 6.77 37.88
N SER A 369 1.62 7.77 36.97
CA SER A 369 0.74 8.94 37.05
C SER A 369 0.56 9.63 35.70
N GLY A 370 -0.40 10.57 35.64
CA GLY A 370 -0.62 11.45 34.50
C GLY A 370 -0.76 12.91 34.90
N GLN A 371 -0.56 13.81 33.95
CA GLN A 371 -0.62 15.26 34.17
C GLN A 371 -1.41 15.96 33.06
N PHE A 372 -2.32 16.85 33.47
CA PHE A 372 -3.14 17.71 32.61
C PHE A 372 -3.93 16.94 31.54
N LEU A 373 -4.50 15.79 31.90
CA LEU A 373 -5.15 14.89 30.94
C LEU A 373 -6.49 15.42 30.42
N SER A 374 -7.27 16.11 31.27
CA SER A 374 -8.51 16.78 30.88
C SER A 374 -8.66 18.09 31.66
N ASP A 375 -9.33 19.07 31.04
CA ASP A 375 -9.77 20.31 31.67
C ASP A 375 -11.03 20.09 32.52
N LYS A 376 -11.73 18.97 32.33
CA LYS A 376 -12.91 18.56 33.09
C LYS A 376 -12.54 17.76 34.33
N LYS A 377 -13.38 17.86 35.36
CA LYS A 377 -13.36 16.92 36.51
C LYS A 377 -14.02 15.60 36.10
N VAL A 378 -13.25 14.73 35.45
CA VAL A 378 -13.69 13.42 34.98
C VAL A 378 -12.69 12.35 35.40
N GLY A 379 -13.16 11.13 35.62
CA GLY A 379 -12.27 10.00 35.85
C GLY A 379 -11.49 9.70 34.58
N VAL A 380 -10.23 9.29 34.72
CA VAL A 380 -9.38 8.93 33.58
C VAL A 380 -8.67 7.61 33.84
N TYR A 381 -8.41 6.84 32.79
CA TYR A 381 -7.66 5.60 32.85
C TYR A 381 -6.71 5.48 31.66
N VAL A 382 -5.71 4.60 31.80
CA VAL A 382 -4.72 4.33 30.76
C VAL A 382 -4.82 2.87 30.33
N GLU A 383 -4.75 2.64 29.02
CA GLU A 383 -4.62 1.32 28.42
C GLU A 383 -3.21 1.13 27.84
N LEU A 384 -2.69 -0.08 27.98
CA LEU A 384 -1.40 -0.50 27.44
C LEU A 384 -1.61 -1.63 26.43
N ASP A 385 -1.13 -1.44 25.21
CA ASP A 385 -1.12 -2.45 24.16
C ASP A 385 0.31 -2.70 23.67
N MET A 386 0.58 -3.92 23.22
CA MET A 386 1.77 -4.24 22.42
C MET A 386 1.32 -4.80 21.06
N PHE A 387 1.90 -4.29 19.99
CA PHE A 387 1.69 -4.75 18.61
C PHE A 387 3.01 -5.26 18.05
N GLY A 388 2.99 -6.38 17.33
CA GLY A 388 4.19 -6.99 16.74
C GLY A 388 3.80 -8.26 15.98
N LEU A 389 4.59 -9.31 16.12
CA LEU A 389 4.16 -10.65 15.70
C LEU A 389 2.89 -11.08 16.44
N PRO A 390 2.14 -12.07 15.93
CA PRO A 390 0.98 -12.63 16.64
C PRO A 390 1.32 -13.05 18.07
N VAL A 391 2.47 -13.69 18.30
CA VAL A 391 2.96 -14.10 19.63
C VAL A 391 3.31 -12.92 20.56
N ASP A 392 3.76 -11.80 19.98
CA ASP A 392 4.14 -10.58 20.73
C ASP A 392 2.95 -9.64 20.98
N THR A 393 1.89 -9.79 20.18
CA THR A 393 0.74 -8.90 20.23
C THR A 393 -0.11 -9.18 21.47
N ARG A 394 -0.27 -8.15 22.31
CA ARG A 394 -1.07 -8.19 23.53
C ARG A 394 -1.94 -6.93 23.57
N ARG A 395 -3.19 -7.05 23.16
CA ARG A 395 -4.17 -5.95 23.23
C ARG A 395 -4.81 -5.90 24.62
N LYS A 396 -5.08 -4.69 25.11
CA LYS A 396 -5.63 -4.40 26.44
C LYS A 396 -4.86 -5.14 27.54
N ALA A 397 -3.53 -5.18 27.41
CA ALA A 397 -2.65 -5.90 28.34
C ALA A 397 -2.76 -5.32 29.75
N LEU A 398 -2.86 -3.98 29.85
CA LEU A 398 -3.26 -3.27 31.06
C LEU A 398 -4.47 -2.41 30.76
N LYS A 399 -5.36 -2.32 31.73
CA LYS A 399 -6.23 -1.17 31.92
C LYS A 399 -6.10 -0.74 33.37
N THR A 400 -5.60 0.47 33.61
CA THR A 400 -5.49 1.00 34.97
C THR A 400 -6.88 1.19 35.57
N LYS A 401 -6.95 1.28 36.90
CA LYS A 401 -8.18 1.75 37.55
C LYS A 401 -8.53 3.16 37.07
N THR A 402 -9.82 3.49 36.99
CA THR A 402 -10.25 4.86 36.69
C THR A 402 -9.94 5.76 37.88
N SER A 403 -9.38 6.95 37.63
CA SER A 403 -9.13 7.94 38.67
C SER A 403 -10.45 8.49 39.24
N GLN A 404 -10.45 8.91 40.51
CA GLN A 404 -11.63 9.46 41.19
C GLN A 404 -11.91 10.91 40.76
N SER A 405 -12.42 11.09 39.55
CA SER A 405 -12.72 12.42 38.97
C SER A 405 -11.51 13.38 38.93
N ASN A 406 -10.29 12.84 38.95
CA ASN A 406 -9.04 13.59 38.89
C ASN A 406 -8.36 13.36 37.53
N ALA A 407 -8.43 14.36 36.66
CA ALA A 407 -7.74 14.37 35.38
C ALA A 407 -6.51 15.29 35.34
N ILE A 408 -6.24 16.07 36.40
CA ILE A 408 -5.15 17.05 36.43
C ILE A 408 -3.84 16.38 36.82
N ASN A 409 -3.86 15.52 37.84
CA ASN A 409 -2.68 14.83 38.35
C ASN A 409 -2.99 13.44 38.93
N PRO A 410 -3.70 12.55 38.19
CA PRO A 410 -3.99 11.21 38.68
C PRO A 410 -2.72 10.42 38.97
N VAL A 411 -2.72 9.69 40.08
CA VAL A 411 -1.70 8.70 40.44
C VAL A 411 -2.38 7.35 40.52
N TRP A 412 -1.92 6.40 39.71
CA TRP A 412 -2.44 5.04 39.70
C TRP A 412 -1.51 4.08 40.42
N ASP A 413 -0.20 4.28 40.28
CA ASP A 413 0.87 3.43 40.85
C ASP A 413 0.62 1.92 40.66
N GLU A 414 0.15 1.52 39.47
CA GLU A 414 -0.21 0.12 39.18
C GLU A 414 1.02 -0.79 39.22
N ASP A 415 0.79 -2.07 39.50
CA ASP A 415 1.86 -3.06 39.41
C ASP A 415 2.45 -3.11 37.99
N PRO A 416 3.78 -3.26 37.84
CA PRO A 416 4.40 -3.28 36.53
C PRO A 416 3.91 -4.47 35.70
N ILE A 417 3.48 -4.19 34.46
CA ILE A 417 3.28 -5.24 33.46
C ILE A 417 4.62 -5.68 32.92
N ILE A 418 4.79 -7.00 32.80
CA ILE A 418 5.98 -7.64 32.26
C ILE A 418 5.61 -8.40 30.99
N PHE A 419 6.03 -7.88 29.85
CA PHE A 419 6.08 -8.63 28.60
C PHE A 419 7.34 -9.50 28.64
N LYS A 420 7.20 -10.70 29.22
CA LYS A 420 8.33 -11.60 29.56
C LYS A 420 9.20 -11.95 28.35
N LYS A 421 8.57 -12.20 27.20
CA LYS A 421 9.25 -12.63 25.98
C LYS A 421 8.62 -11.89 24.79
N VAL A 422 9.30 -10.84 24.33
CA VAL A 422 9.05 -10.21 23.03
C VAL A 422 9.99 -10.89 22.04
N VAL A 423 9.46 -11.83 21.25
CA VAL A 423 10.17 -12.66 20.28
C VAL A 423 10.88 -11.80 19.26
N LEU A 424 10.23 -10.72 18.79
CA LEU A 424 10.77 -9.89 17.73
C LEU A 424 10.69 -8.39 18.04
N PRO A 425 11.57 -7.89 18.92
CA PRO A 425 11.52 -6.51 19.40
C PRO A 425 11.57 -5.48 18.26
N THR A 426 12.32 -5.75 17.18
CA THR A 426 12.48 -4.83 16.05
C THR A 426 11.18 -4.55 15.28
N LEU A 427 10.22 -5.47 15.34
CA LEU A 427 8.89 -5.34 14.74
C LEU A 427 7.83 -4.91 15.75
N ALA A 428 8.14 -4.99 17.05
CA ALA A 428 7.21 -4.71 18.11
C ALA A 428 7.14 -3.21 18.46
N SER A 429 5.96 -2.76 18.88
CA SER A 429 5.69 -1.41 19.35
C SER A 429 4.74 -1.44 20.54
N LEU A 430 5.02 -0.57 21.50
CA LEU A 430 4.21 -0.32 22.68
C LEU A 430 3.29 0.86 22.39
N ARG A 431 2.00 0.73 22.72
CA ARG A 431 1.04 1.82 22.69
C ARG A 431 0.52 2.08 24.09
N ILE A 432 0.61 3.34 24.51
CA ILE A 432 0.05 3.85 25.77
C ILE A 432 -1.07 4.81 25.38
N ALA A 433 -2.30 4.59 25.82
CA ALA A 433 -3.44 5.43 25.47
C ALA A 433 -4.26 5.82 26.69
N ALA A 434 -4.59 7.09 26.82
CA ALA A 434 -5.40 7.62 27.91
C ALA A 434 -6.84 7.88 27.44
N PHE A 435 -7.79 7.61 28.32
CA PHE A 435 -9.23 7.74 28.09
C PHE A 435 -9.93 8.38 29.29
N GLU A 436 -11.01 9.10 29.03
CA GLU A 436 -11.96 9.51 30.07
C GLU A 436 -12.87 8.34 30.44
N GLU A 437 -13.45 8.41 31.64
CA GLU A 437 -14.55 7.57 32.06
C GLU A 437 -15.69 7.62 31.02
N GLY A 438 -16.16 6.45 30.58
CA GLY A 438 -17.05 6.32 29.41
C GLY A 438 -16.33 6.03 28.08
N GLY A 439 -15.00 5.98 28.07
CA GLY A 439 -14.22 5.50 26.92
C GLY A 439 -13.88 6.57 25.88
N LYS A 440 -14.09 7.85 26.19
CA LYS A 440 -13.70 8.94 25.29
C LYS A 440 -12.18 9.06 25.23
N PHE A 441 -11.63 9.05 24.02
CA PHE A 441 -10.20 9.14 23.79
C PHE A 441 -9.61 10.50 24.20
N ILE A 442 -8.47 10.50 24.91
CA ILE A 442 -7.73 11.71 25.31
C ILE A 442 -6.47 11.90 24.46
N GLY A 443 -5.67 10.85 24.33
CA GLY A 443 -4.35 10.92 23.71
C GLY A 443 -3.62 9.59 23.76
N HIS A 444 -2.56 9.43 22.98
CA HIS A 444 -1.78 8.20 22.95
C HIS A 444 -0.31 8.46 22.59
N ARG A 445 0.54 7.46 22.84
CA ARG A 445 1.92 7.40 22.37
C ARG A 445 2.23 6.01 21.86
N ILE A 446 2.92 5.94 20.72
CA ILE A 446 3.44 4.69 20.17
C ILE A 446 4.97 4.76 20.18
N ILE A 447 5.58 3.71 20.69
CA ILE A 447 7.02 3.61 20.88
C ILE A 447 7.48 2.25 20.36
N PRO A 448 8.28 2.19 19.28
CA PRO A 448 8.95 0.96 18.88
C PRO A 448 9.76 0.43 20.06
N VAL A 449 9.68 -0.87 20.32
CA VAL A 449 10.41 -1.49 21.44
C VAL A 449 11.92 -1.16 21.44
N PRO A 450 12.63 -1.13 20.29
CA PRO A 450 14.05 -0.79 20.26
C PRO A 450 14.34 0.68 20.61
N ALA A 451 13.34 1.56 20.56
CA ALA A 451 13.46 2.98 20.89
C ALA A 451 13.14 3.27 22.37
N ILE A 452 12.65 2.28 23.13
CA ILE A 452 12.36 2.45 24.55
C ILE A 452 13.68 2.63 25.31
N ARG A 453 13.80 3.77 26.02
CA ARG A 453 14.93 4.03 26.92
C ARG A 453 14.61 3.49 28.32
N PRO A 454 15.48 2.68 28.96
CA PRO A 454 15.24 2.18 30.31
C PRO A 454 15.38 3.30 31.36
N GLY A 455 14.59 3.21 32.43
CA GLY A 455 14.60 4.16 33.56
C GLY A 455 13.31 4.98 33.68
N LYS A 456 13.12 5.68 34.81
CA LYS A 456 11.98 6.58 35.03
C LYS A 456 12.05 7.69 33.99
N SER A 457 11.10 7.67 33.06
CA SER A 457 11.07 8.64 31.96
C SER A 457 9.74 9.37 32.01
N ASN A 458 9.74 10.69 32.21
CA ASN A 458 8.56 11.48 31.89
C ASN A 458 8.43 11.49 30.36
N GLN A 459 7.60 10.63 29.81
CA GLN A 459 7.32 10.64 28.39
C GLN A 459 6.05 11.45 28.11
N ILE A 460 6.19 12.40 27.20
CA ILE A 460 5.09 13.27 26.78
C ILE A 460 4.13 12.42 25.94
N LEU A 461 2.84 12.41 26.32
CA LEU A 461 1.78 11.97 25.41
C LEU A 461 1.62 13.05 24.35
N PHE A 462 1.94 12.76 23.10
CA PHE A 462 1.62 13.69 22.02
C PHE A 462 0.11 13.62 21.75
N VAL A 463 -0.53 14.78 21.76
CA VAL A 463 -1.93 14.97 21.38
C VAL A 463 -2.06 14.65 19.89
N THR A 464 -3.14 13.96 19.53
CA THR A 464 -3.52 13.69 18.14
C THR A 464 -3.49 14.96 17.30
N TYR A 465 -2.81 14.91 16.16
CA TYR A 465 -2.97 15.90 15.10
C TYR A 465 -4.40 15.77 14.55
N THR A 466 -5.31 16.63 15.00
CA THR A 466 -6.43 17.06 14.17
C THR A 466 -5.93 18.19 13.31
N TRP A 467 -5.51 17.89 12.08
CA TRP A 467 -5.49 18.89 11.02
C TRP A 467 -6.93 19.07 10.54
N LEU A 468 -7.70 19.79 11.35
CA LEU A 468 -8.87 20.53 10.88
C LEU A 468 -8.61 21.96 11.28
N ALA A 469 -8.85 22.86 10.33
CA ALA A 469 -8.56 24.28 10.42
C ALA A 469 -8.98 24.89 11.77
N ASP A 470 -8.12 25.80 12.22
CA ASP A 470 -8.25 26.69 13.37
C ASP A 470 -7.84 26.17 14.77
N VAL A 471 -6.96 26.99 15.36
CA VAL A 471 -6.55 27.11 16.78
C VAL A 471 -5.23 26.42 17.19
N ASN A 472 -4.17 27.22 17.11
CA ASN A 472 -2.91 27.10 17.86
C ASN A 472 -3.15 27.06 19.39
N VAL A 473 -3.23 25.87 19.99
CA VAL A 473 -2.85 25.69 21.41
C VAL A 473 -2.21 24.30 21.61
N SER A 474 -0.90 24.28 21.85
CA SER A 474 -0.19 23.08 22.34
C SER A 474 -0.16 23.08 23.86
N VAL A 475 -1.07 22.35 24.53
CA VAL A 475 -0.89 22.00 25.94
C VAL A 475 -0.24 20.62 26.00
N ALA A 476 1.01 20.56 26.47
CA ALA A 476 1.72 19.30 26.65
C ALA A 476 1.08 18.48 27.77
N LYS A 477 0.49 17.33 27.43
CA LYS A 477 -0.02 16.34 28.40
C LYS A 477 1.07 15.30 28.64
N CYS A 478 1.36 14.99 29.91
CA CYS A 478 2.46 14.07 30.24
C CYS A 478 1.93 12.83 30.96
N LEU A 479 2.52 11.67 30.65
CA LEU A 479 2.42 10.47 31.48
C LEU A 479 3.80 10.15 32.05
N CYS A 480 3.84 9.76 33.32
CA CYS A 480 5.05 9.28 33.96
C CYS A 480 5.00 7.75 34.04
N PHE A 481 5.97 7.07 33.43
CA PHE A 481 6.08 5.61 33.43
C PHE A 481 7.50 5.07 33.55
#